data_AF-A0A8C5SJR7-F1
#
_entry.id   AF-A0A8C5SJR7-F1
#
_cell.length_a   1.000
_cell.length_b   1.000
_cell.length_c   1.000
_cell.angle_alpha   90.00
_cell.angle_beta   90.00
_cell.angle_gamma   90.00
#
_symmetry.space_group_name_H-M   'P 1'
#
loop_
_entity.id
_entity.type
_entity.pdbx_description
1 polymer ?
#
loop_
_entity_poly.entity_id
_entity_poly.type
_entity_poly.pdbx_seq_one_letter_code
_entity_poly.pdbx_strand_id
1 'polypeptide(L)'
;MPKKFQGENTKSAAARARKAEAKAAADAKRQKELEDAFWKEEDKHVLRKEQRKEEREKRRLEQLERKKELQRLLEEEDAKLKGKAPKAPGPAKVTRAQIDEALRKEMKESADAAGNAEKPKSHLELPLEENLNRRVLEEGSVEARTIEEAIAVLRWGWWAPPGVQGPSPSLLGMGRAGGE
;
A
#
# COMPACT_ATOMS: atom_id res chain seq x y z
N MET A 1 37.41 -48.09 -60.61
CA MET A 1 37.37 -47.56 -59.23
C MET A 1 36.88 -46.11 -59.29
N PRO A 2 35.63 -45.78 -58.90
CA PRO A 2 35.14 -44.40 -59.00
C PRO A 2 35.90 -43.51 -58.02
N LYS A 3 36.62 -42.52 -58.53
CA LYS A 3 37.41 -41.56 -57.75
C LYS A 3 36.45 -40.59 -57.05
N LYS A 4 36.06 -40.92 -55.81
CA LYS A 4 35.00 -40.18 -55.11
C LYS A 4 35.53 -38.84 -54.57
N PHE A 5 34.78 -37.79 -54.90
CA PHE A 5 34.82 -36.41 -54.42
C PHE A 5 35.99 -35.53 -54.90
N GLN A 6 35.83 -34.96 -56.10
CA GLN A 6 36.65 -33.83 -56.60
C GLN A 6 36.23 -32.46 -56.01
N GLY A 7 35.31 -32.45 -55.05
CA GLY A 7 34.86 -31.24 -54.34
C GLY A 7 34.98 -31.42 -52.83
N GLU A 8 35.17 -30.31 -52.11
CA GLU A 8 35.22 -30.33 -50.64
C GLU A 8 33.99 -31.05 -50.06
N ASN A 9 34.22 -31.91 -49.07
CA ASN A 9 33.19 -32.67 -48.39
C ASN A 9 32.13 -31.72 -47.81
N THR A 10 30.90 -31.77 -48.34
CA THR A 10 29.79 -30.86 -48.03
C THR A 10 29.45 -30.78 -46.53
N LYS A 11 29.62 -31.88 -45.79
CA LYS A 11 29.42 -31.91 -44.33
C LYS A 11 30.52 -31.15 -43.58
N SER A 12 31.75 -31.24 -44.06
CA SER A 12 32.90 -30.49 -43.53
C SER A 12 32.78 -28.99 -43.85
N ALA A 13 32.36 -28.65 -45.07
CA ALA A 13 32.10 -27.26 -45.46
C ALA A 13 30.99 -26.63 -44.59
N ALA A 14 29.88 -27.33 -44.36
CA ALA A 14 28.81 -26.86 -43.48
C ALA A 14 29.25 -26.70 -42.01
N ALA A 15 30.10 -27.59 -41.48
CA ALA A 15 30.65 -27.47 -40.14
C ALA A 15 31.62 -26.28 -40.00
N ARG A 16 32.46 -26.04 -41.02
CA ARG A 16 33.34 -24.86 -41.08
C ARG A 16 32.53 -23.56 -41.19
N ALA A 17 31.47 -23.54 -42.00
CA ALA A 17 30.56 -22.39 -42.11
C ALA A 17 29.92 -22.05 -40.76
N ARG A 18 29.36 -23.03 -40.04
CA ARG A 18 28.81 -22.79 -38.69
C ARG A 18 29.83 -22.26 -37.69
N LYS A 19 31.06 -22.78 -37.74
CA LYS A 19 32.14 -22.32 -36.86
C LYS A 19 32.60 -20.90 -37.22
N ALA A 20 32.62 -20.57 -38.51
CA ALA A 20 32.93 -19.22 -38.99
C ALA A 20 31.82 -18.23 -38.65
N GLU A 21 30.55 -18.60 -38.80
CA GLU A 21 29.40 -17.78 -38.41
C GLU A 21 29.35 -17.55 -36.90
N ALA A 22 29.59 -18.59 -36.08
CA ALA A 22 29.66 -18.45 -34.64
C ALA A 22 30.81 -17.52 -34.20
N LYS A 23 31.97 -17.61 -34.87
CA LYS A 23 33.10 -16.72 -34.62
C LYS A 23 32.78 -15.28 -35.06
N ALA A 24 32.22 -15.09 -36.25
CA ALA A 24 31.83 -13.78 -36.74
C ALA A 24 30.75 -13.14 -35.86
N ALA A 25 29.79 -13.92 -35.34
CA ALA A 25 28.78 -13.44 -34.39
C ALA A 25 29.40 -13.06 -33.04
N ALA A 26 30.37 -13.83 -32.54
CA ALA A 26 31.09 -13.51 -31.31
C ALA A 26 31.95 -12.25 -31.47
N ASP A 27 32.66 -12.13 -32.59
CA ASP A 27 33.48 -10.96 -32.90
C ASP A 27 32.58 -9.73 -33.12
N ALA A 28 31.45 -9.86 -33.81
CA ALA A 28 30.48 -8.78 -33.96
C ALA A 28 29.85 -8.34 -32.63
N LYS A 29 29.56 -9.27 -31.71
CA LYS A 29 29.10 -8.92 -30.36
C LYS A 29 30.18 -8.17 -29.59
N ARG A 30 31.42 -8.64 -29.63
CA ARG A 30 32.55 -7.97 -28.99
C ARG A 30 32.77 -6.57 -29.55
N GLN A 31 32.70 -6.37 -30.87
CA GLN A 31 32.82 -5.04 -31.47
C GLN A 31 31.67 -4.13 -31.04
N LYS A 32 30.42 -4.63 -31.03
CA LYS A 32 29.28 -3.85 -30.54
C LYS A 32 29.43 -3.45 -29.07
N GLU A 33 29.86 -4.36 -28.20
CA GLU A 33 30.09 -4.05 -26.79
C GLU A 33 31.19 -2.97 -26.61
N LEU A 34 32.23 -3.00 -27.44
CA LEU A 34 33.28 -1.97 -27.44
C LEU A 34 32.78 -0.63 -27.96
N GLU A 35 31.97 -0.63 -29.03
CA GLU A 35 31.32 0.57 -29.56
C GLU A 35 30.35 1.16 -28.54
N ASP A 36 29.47 0.34 -27.96
CA ASP A 36 28.52 0.76 -26.92
C ASP A 36 29.23 1.30 -25.68
N ALA A 37 30.36 0.69 -25.29
CA ALA A 37 31.20 1.20 -24.21
C ALA A 37 31.86 2.54 -24.57
N PHE A 38 32.33 2.69 -25.82
CA PHE A 38 32.91 3.94 -26.30
C PHE A 38 31.87 5.07 -26.35
N TRP A 39 30.62 4.75 -26.64
CA TRP A 39 29.49 5.68 -26.69
C TRP A 39 28.73 5.82 -25.37
N LYS A 40 29.25 5.26 -24.28
CA LYS A 40 28.60 5.34 -22.98
C LYS A 40 28.74 6.75 -22.39
N GLU A 41 27.62 7.29 -21.90
CA GLU A 41 27.60 8.57 -21.19
C GLU A 41 28.21 8.44 -19.78
N GLU A 42 29.29 9.18 -19.51
CA GLU A 42 29.97 9.19 -18.19
C GLU A 42 29.79 10.51 -17.44
N ASP A 43 29.20 11.54 -18.05
CA ASP A 43 28.98 12.82 -17.37
C ASP A 43 27.96 12.67 -16.22
N LYS A 44 28.45 12.89 -15.00
CA LYS A 44 27.67 12.89 -13.76
C LYS A 44 26.39 13.71 -13.83
N HIS A 45 26.40 14.86 -14.50
CA HIS A 45 25.22 15.72 -14.60
C HIS A 45 24.18 15.19 -15.59
N VAL A 46 24.63 14.53 -16.67
CA VAL A 46 23.76 13.85 -17.64
C VAL A 46 23.13 12.62 -16.99
N LEU A 47 23.93 11.77 -16.36
CA LEU A 47 23.46 10.58 -15.63
C LEU A 47 22.43 10.93 -14.55
N ARG A 48 22.67 12.00 -13.77
CA ARG A 48 21.70 12.49 -12.77
C ARG A 48 20.41 13.04 -13.39
N LYS A 49 20.44 13.53 -14.64
CA LYS A 49 19.22 13.95 -15.34
C LYS A 49 18.45 12.74 -15.85
N GLU A 50 19.13 11.75 -16.39
CA GLU A 50 18.54 10.49 -16.85
C GLU A 50 17.90 9.73 -15.69
N GLN A 51 18.62 9.54 -14.57
CA GLN A 51 18.07 8.93 -13.36
C GLN A 51 16.80 9.64 -12.87
N ARG A 52 16.79 10.97 -12.85
CA ARG A 52 15.58 11.73 -12.47
C ARG A 52 14.42 11.55 -13.45
N LYS A 53 14.69 11.31 -14.74
CA LYS A 53 13.65 11.00 -15.74
C LYS A 53 13.16 9.57 -15.55
N GLU A 54 14.07 8.61 -15.46
CA GLU A 54 13.76 7.18 -15.24
C GLU A 54 12.98 6.97 -13.95
N GLU A 55 13.35 7.61 -12.84
CA GLU A 55 12.61 7.51 -11.58
C GLU A 55 11.19 8.08 -11.70
N ARG A 56 10.99 9.17 -12.45
CA ARG A 56 9.66 9.74 -12.70
C ARG A 56 8.80 8.82 -13.56
N GLU A 57 9.38 8.27 -14.62
CA GLU A 57 8.70 7.33 -15.52
C GLU A 57 8.39 6.02 -14.82
N LYS A 58 9.35 5.45 -14.09
CA LYS A 58 9.18 4.24 -13.27
C LYS A 58 8.08 4.44 -12.24
N ARG A 59 8.11 5.54 -11.47
CA ARG A 59 7.06 5.84 -10.49
C ARG A 59 5.68 6.02 -11.14
N ARG A 60 5.62 6.55 -12.37
CA ARG A 60 4.37 6.67 -13.13
C ARG A 60 3.87 5.29 -13.57
N LEU A 61 4.74 4.44 -14.09
CA LEU A 61 4.41 3.08 -14.51
C LEU A 61 3.96 2.23 -13.33
N GLU A 62 4.69 2.24 -12.21
CA GLU A 62 4.33 1.52 -10.98
C GLU A 62 2.95 1.95 -10.45
N GLN A 63 2.61 3.25 -10.53
CA GLN A 63 1.27 3.72 -10.15
C GLN A 63 0.19 3.21 -11.09
N LEU A 64 0.46 3.14 -12.39
CA LEU A 64 -0.48 2.62 -13.38
C LEU A 64 -0.64 1.10 -13.24
N GLU A 65 0.44 0.37 -13.02
CA GLU A 65 0.46 -1.06 -12.76
C GLU A 65 -0.30 -1.38 -11.47
N ARG A 66 -0.01 -0.68 -10.37
CA ARG A 66 -0.73 -0.83 -9.10
C ARG A 66 -2.24 -0.55 -9.27
N LYS A 67 -2.61 0.48 -10.03
CA LYS A 67 -4.02 0.77 -10.32
C LYS A 67 -4.66 -0.34 -11.16
N LYS A 68 -3.95 -0.84 -12.18
CA LYS A 68 -4.42 -1.92 -13.04
C LYS A 68 -4.60 -3.23 -12.27
N GLU A 69 -3.69 -3.55 -11.36
CA GLU A 69 -3.79 -4.70 -10.46
C GLU A 69 -4.95 -4.56 -9.48
N LEU A 70 -5.12 -3.39 -8.87
CA LEU A 70 -6.27 -3.10 -7.99
C LEU A 70 -7.59 -3.22 -8.74
N GLN A 71 -7.66 -2.65 -9.95
CA GLN A 71 -8.83 -2.73 -10.80
C GLN A 71 -9.14 -4.18 -11.19
N ARG A 72 -8.11 -4.96 -11.55
CA ARG A 72 -8.28 -6.38 -11.85
C ARG A 72 -8.85 -7.14 -10.66
N LEU A 73 -8.36 -6.88 -9.44
CA LEU A 73 -8.88 -7.53 -8.23
C LEU A 73 -10.34 -7.15 -7.97
N LEU A 74 -10.69 -5.87 -8.16
CA LEU A 74 -12.07 -5.40 -8.06
C LEU A 74 -12.98 -6.09 -9.08
N GLU A 75 -12.55 -6.22 -10.33
CA GLU A 75 -13.30 -6.91 -11.38
C GLU A 75 -13.46 -8.42 -11.09
N GLU A 76 -12.44 -9.07 -10.51
CA GLU A 76 -12.52 -10.47 -10.06
C GLU A 76 -13.53 -10.64 -8.91
N GLU A 77 -13.56 -9.71 -7.95
CA GLU A 77 -14.55 -9.69 -6.87
C GLU A 77 -15.97 -9.39 -7.38
N ASP A 78 -16.11 -8.39 -8.26
CA ASP A 78 -17.37 -8.02 -8.89
C ASP A 78 -17.90 -9.15 -9.77
N ALA A 79 -17.06 -9.89 -10.49
CA ALA A 79 -17.49 -11.06 -11.25
C ALA A 79 -18.02 -12.17 -10.33
N LYS A 80 -17.32 -12.42 -9.21
CA LYS A 80 -17.75 -13.40 -8.20
C LYS A 80 -19.04 -12.99 -7.50
N LEU A 81 -19.24 -11.69 -7.28
CA LEU A 81 -20.46 -11.13 -6.69
C LEU A 81 -21.60 -11.03 -7.71
N LYS A 82 -21.34 -10.71 -8.97
CA LYS A 82 -22.34 -10.60 -10.04
C LYS A 82 -22.96 -11.95 -10.43
N GLY A 83 -22.29 -13.06 -10.10
CA GLY A 83 -22.90 -14.39 -10.10
C GLY A 83 -24.00 -14.57 -9.03
N LYS A 84 -24.05 -13.72 -7.99
CA LYS A 84 -25.17 -13.60 -7.06
C LYS A 84 -26.00 -12.38 -7.50
N ALA A 85 -27.06 -12.64 -8.25
CA ALA A 85 -28.17 -11.76 -8.68
C ALA A 85 -28.06 -10.25 -8.37
N PRO A 86 -28.43 -9.36 -9.33
CA PRO A 86 -28.40 -7.92 -9.10
C PRO A 86 -29.16 -7.59 -7.83
N LYS A 87 -28.44 -7.01 -6.86
CA LYS A 87 -29.06 -6.34 -5.71
C LYS A 87 -30.08 -5.40 -6.30
N ALA A 88 -31.36 -5.66 -5.99
CA ALA A 88 -32.48 -4.87 -6.48
C ALA A 88 -32.12 -3.38 -6.39
N PRO A 89 -32.45 -2.57 -7.42
CA PRO A 89 -32.14 -1.15 -7.41
C PRO A 89 -32.58 -0.61 -6.05
N GLY A 90 -31.61 -0.09 -5.28
CA GLY A 90 -31.89 0.58 -4.02
C GLY A 90 -32.97 1.65 -4.26
N PRO A 91 -33.74 2.01 -3.22
CA PRO A 91 -34.88 2.91 -3.38
C PRO A 91 -34.45 4.13 -4.20
N ALA A 92 -35.18 4.38 -5.29
CA ALA A 92 -34.90 5.48 -6.19
C ALA A 92 -34.74 6.78 -5.38
N LYS A 93 -33.82 7.65 -5.79
CA LYS A 93 -33.62 8.95 -5.14
C LYS A 93 -34.95 9.70 -5.15
N VAL A 94 -35.60 9.77 -4.00
CA VAL A 94 -36.85 10.51 -3.80
C VAL A 94 -36.53 11.97 -3.58
N THR A 95 -37.34 12.84 -4.18
CA THR A 95 -37.24 14.29 -3.99
C THR A 95 -37.73 14.65 -2.60
N ARG A 96 -37.24 15.77 -2.04
CA ARG A 96 -37.62 16.22 -0.68
C ARG A 96 -39.13 16.35 -0.50
N ALA A 97 -39.85 16.78 -1.54
CA ALA A 97 -41.32 16.86 -1.53
C ALA A 97 -41.99 15.48 -1.37
N GLN A 98 -41.47 14.43 -2.02
CA GLN A 98 -41.99 13.07 -1.90
C GLN A 98 -41.72 12.47 -0.51
N ILE A 99 -40.60 12.83 0.11
CA ILE A 99 -40.28 12.42 1.48
C ILE A 99 -41.27 13.05 2.46
N ASP A 100 -41.53 14.36 2.33
CA ASP A 100 -42.47 15.08 3.20
C ASP A 100 -43.91 14.57 3.03
N GLU A 101 -44.32 14.21 1.81
CA GLU A 101 -45.63 13.61 1.54
C GLU A 101 -45.77 12.20 2.14
N ALA A 102 -44.74 11.36 2.01
CA ALA A 102 -44.71 10.03 2.61
C ALA A 102 -44.76 10.10 4.14
N LEU A 103 -44.00 11.01 4.76
CA LEU A 103 -44.04 11.26 6.21
C LEU A 103 -45.41 11.71 6.69
N ARG A 104 -46.09 12.59 5.95
CA ARG A 104 -47.46 13.02 6.30
C ARG A 104 -48.46 11.88 6.19
N LYS A 105 -48.30 11.02 5.20
CA LYS A 105 -49.14 9.84 4.99
C LYS A 105 -48.92 8.81 6.10
N GLU A 106 -47.67 8.51 6.45
CA GLU A 106 -47.34 7.63 7.58
C GLU A 106 -47.82 8.20 8.92
N MET A 107 -47.69 9.50 9.16
CA MET A 107 -48.22 10.14 10.38
C MET A 107 -49.74 10.07 10.47
N LYS A 108 -50.44 10.14 9.33
CA LYS A 108 -51.89 9.96 9.28
C LYS A 108 -52.28 8.49 9.52
N GLU A 109 -51.65 7.56 8.81
CA GLU A 109 -51.88 6.12 8.95
C GLU A 109 -51.51 5.58 10.34
N SER A 110 -50.44 6.10 10.95
CA SER A 110 -50.04 5.79 12.32
C SER A 110 -50.93 6.45 13.37
N ALA A 111 -51.49 7.64 13.12
CA ALA A 111 -52.51 8.22 13.98
C ALA A 111 -53.81 7.41 13.94
N ASP A 112 -54.17 6.88 12.77
CA ASP A 112 -55.30 5.96 12.59
C ASP A 112 -55.04 4.57 13.23
N ALA A 113 -53.77 4.12 13.28
CA ALA A 113 -53.35 2.87 13.93
C ALA A 113 -53.04 2.99 15.44
N ALA A 114 -52.77 4.19 15.96
CA ALA A 114 -52.44 4.48 17.35
C ALA A 114 -53.63 4.34 18.31
N GLY A 115 -54.80 3.96 17.81
CA GLY A 115 -55.90 3.48 18.64
C GLY A 115 -55.62 2.12 19.31
N ASN A 116 -54.57 1.36 18.93
CA ASN A 116 -54.44 -0.03 19.39
C ASN A 116 -53.01 -0.62 19.55
N ALA A 117 -51.94 0.16 19.77
CA ALA A 117 -50.63 -0.45 20.05
C ALA A 117 -49.73 0.36 21.01
N GLU A 118 -49.20 -0.33 22.02
CA GLU A 118 -48.21 0.18 22.97
C GLU A 118 -46.95 0.72 22.25
N LYS A 119 -46.48 1.90 22.68
CA LYS A 119 -45.38 2.62 22.03
C LYS A 119 -44.04 1.91 22.31
N PRO A 120 -43.14 1.82 21.30
CA PRO A 120 -41.83 1.21 21.49
C PRO A 120 -40.96 2.03 22.44
N LYS A 121 -40.21 1.32 23.31
CA LYS A 121 -39.35 1.88 24.35
C LYS A 121 -38.28 2.78 23.74
N SER A 122 -38.22 4.01 24.23
CA SER A 122 -37.34 5.05 23.68
C SER A 122 -35.88 4.79 24.00
N HIS A 123 -34.98 5.44 23.25
CA HIS A 123 -33.53 5.44 23.46
C HIS A 123 -33.08 5.89 24.87
N LEU A 124 -33.99 6.44 25.70
CA LEU A 124 -33.75 6.72 27.12
C LEU A 124 -33.74 5.47 28.02
N GLU A 125 -34.34 4.36 27.60
CA GLU A 125 -34.39 3.10 28.38
C GLU A 125 -33.26 2.13 28.05
N LEU A 126 -32.52 2.36 26.95
CA LEU A 126 -31.41 1.51 26.56
C LEU A 126 -30.10 2.09 27.07
N PRO A 127 -29.27 1.32 27.81
CA PRO A 127 -27.96 1.78 28.21
C PRO A 127 -27.10 2.07 26.97
N LEU A 128 -26.40 3.20 26.98
CA LEU A 128 -25.53 3.58 25.86
C LEU A 128 -24.38 2.58 25.72
N GLU A 129 -24.23 2.01 24.53
CA GLU A 129 -23.08 1.19 24.18
C GLU A 129 -21.83 2.07 24.08
N GLU A 130 -20.74 1.65 24.73
CA GLU A 130 -19.49 2.41 24.72
C GLU A 130 -18.82 2.41 23.34
N ASN A 131 -18.17 3.52 23.00
CA ASN A 131 -17.50 3.68 21.71
C ASN A 131 -16.20 2.86 21.66
N LEU A 132 -16.22 1.77 20.91
CA LEU A 132 -15.09 0.86 20.68
C LEU A 132 -13.86 1.54 20.02
N ASN A 133 -14.02 2.72 19.40
CA ASN A 133 -12.90 3.50 18.86
C ASN A 133 -12.19 4.37 19.90
N ARG A 134 -12.67 4.39 21.15
CA ARG A 134 -11.92 4.98 22.24
C ARG A 134 -10.79 4.04 22.60
N ARG A 135 -9.56 4.35 22.15
CA ARG A 135 -8.36 3.67 22.64
C ARG A 135 -8.26 3.92 24.14
N VAL A 136 -8.64 2.94 24.95
CA VAL A 136 -8.28 2.91 26.37
C VAL A 136 -6.76 2.79 26.38
N LEU A 137 -6.09 3.80 26.92
CA LEU A 137 -4.66 3.72 27.22
C LEU A 137 -4.49 2.57 28.21
N GLU A 138 -3.92 1.46 27.73
CA GLU A 138 -3.62 0.29 28.56
C GLU A 138 -2.77 0.74 29.76
N GLU A 139 -3.11 0.24 30.95
CA GLU A 139 -2.39 0.45 32.20
C GLU A 139 -0.94 -0.07 32.06
N GLY A 140 -0.04 0.81 31.63
CA GLY A 140 1.33 0.47 31.27
C GLY A 140 1.91 1.27 30.10
N SER A 141 1.10 2.04 29.37
CA SER A 141 1.59 2.96 28.33
C SER A 141 2.11 4.27 28.93
N VAL A 142 3.41 4.55 28.74
CA VAL A 142 4.04 5.82 29.15
C VAL A 142 4.01 6.78 27.96
N GLU A 143 3.18 7.83 28.04
CA GLU A 143 3.16 8.91 27.05
C GLU A 143 4.33 9.87 27.31
N ALA A 144 5.39 9.78 26.52
CA ALA A 144 6.43 10.79 26.54
C ALA A 144 5.97 12.04 25.76
N ARG A 145 5.69 13.14 26.47
CA ARG A 145 5.23 14.40 25.88
C ARG A 145 6.38 15.33 25.52
N THR A 146 7.60 14.98 25.90
CA THR A 146 8.83 15.73 25.60
C THR A 146 9.94 14.80 25.08
N ILE A 147 10.90 15.36 24.33
CA ILE A 147 12.00 14.59 23.73
C ILE A 147 12.86 13.93 24.83
N GLU A 148 13.12 14.65 25.92
CA GLU A 148 13.91 14.15 27.06
C GLU A 148 13.21 12.99 27.76
N GLU A 149 11.89 13.08 27.92
CA GLU A 149 11.06 12.01 28.48
C GLU A 149 11.03 10.78 27.55
N ALA A 150 10.96 10.99 26.23
CA ALA A 150 11.01 9.90 25.26
C ALA A 150 12.36 9.17 25.29
N ILE A 151 13.46 9.92 25.40
CA ILE A 151 14.81 9.37 25.56
C ILE A 151 14.93 8.61 26.88
N ALA A 152 14.37 9.11 27.96
CA ALA A 152 14.36 8.42 29.25
C ALA A 152 13.61 7.08 29.16
N VAL A 153 12.37 7.08 28.66
CA VAL A 153 11.57 5.85 28.51
C VAL A 153 12.29 4.82 27.65
N LEU A 154 12.95 5.22 26.55
CA LEU A 154 13.70 4.30 25.71
C LEU A 154 14.98 3.78 26.38
N ARG A 155 15.68 4.65 27.13
CA ARG A 155 16.93 4.30 27.81
C ARG A 155 16.71 3.34 28.97
N TRP A 156 15.61 3.48 29.70
CA TRP A 156 15.28 2.65 30.87
C TRP A 156 14.35 1.48 30.53
N GLY A 157 13.48 1.63 29.53
CA GLY A 157 12.52 0.62 29.11
C GLY A 157 13.10 -0.53 28.27
N TRP A 158 14.23 -0.31 27.59
CA TRP A 158 14.88 -1.39 26.81
C TRP A 158 15.74 -2.32 27.69
N TRP A 159 16.37 -1.81 28.76
CA TRP A 159 17.44 -2.53 29.47
C TRP A 159 17.10 -3.00 30.90
N ALA A 160 15.93 -2.65 31.47
CA ALA A 160 15.65 -3.00 32.86
C ALA A 160 15.16 -4.47 33.00
N PRO A 161 15.86 -5.35 33.77
CA PRO A 161 15.28 -6.61 34.21
C PRO A 161 14.09 -6.34 35.15
N PRO A 162 13.05 -7.20 35.16
CA PRO A 162 11.86 -6.98 35.97
C PRO A 162 12.23 -7.01 37.46
N GLY A 163 12.12 -5.86 38.13
CA GLY A 163 12.33 -5.76 39.59
C GLY A 163 13.12 -4.55 40.08
N VAL A 164 13.72 -3.73 39.20
CA VAL A 164 14.41 -2.50 39.63
C VAL A 164 13.53 -1.30 39.32
N GLN A 165 12.84 -0.79 40.34
CA GLN A 165 12.22 0.54 40.29
C GLN A 165 13.34 1.58 40.12
N GLY A 166 13.37 2.25 38.97
CA GLY A 166 14.21 3.40 38.74
C GLY A 166 13.90 4.52 39.75
N PRO A 167 14.85 5.45 39.97
CA PRO A 167 14.69 6.47 41.01
C PRO A 167 13.42 7.29 40.77
N SER A 168 12.60 7.39 41.81
CA SER A 168 11.40 8.22 41.84
C SER A 168 11.76 9.69 41.52
N PRO A 169 10.91 10.40 40.75
CA PRO A 169 11.20 11.75 40.25
C PRO A 169 11.22 12.84 41.35
N SER A 170 11.18 12.47 42.63
CA SER A 170 11.10 13.38 43.77
C SER A 170 12.45 13.97 44.22
N LEU A 171 13.54 13.73 43.50
CA LEU A 171 14.90 14.16 43.89
C LEU A 171 15.57 15.12 42.89
N LEU A 172 14.79 15.89 42.14
CA LEU A 172 15.28 17.06 41.37
C LEU A 172 14.76 18.40 41.92
N GLY A 173 14.49 18.46 43.23
CA GLY A 173 13.89 19.62 43.90
C GLY A 173 14.63 20.07 45.15
N MET A 174 15.97 20.17 45.14
CA MET A 174 16.70 20.87 46.20
C MET A 174 17.98 21.50 45.64
N GLY A 175 17.91 22.81 45.40
CA GLY A 175 19.04 23.58 44.86
C GLY A 175 18.68 25.04 44.59
N ARG A 176 17.94 25.69 45.50
CA ARG A 176 17.77 27.15 45.49
C ARG A 176 17.88 27.68 46.91
N ALA A 177 19.10 28.02 47.33
CA ALA A 177 19.35 28.85 48.50
C ALA A 177 20.76 29.47 48.40
N GLY A 178 20.84 30.79 48.61
CA GLY A 178 22.05 31.63 48.61
C GLY A 178 22.02 32.64 47.44
N GLY A 179 21.64 33.91 47.59
CA GLY A 179 21.50 34.73 48.79
C GLY A 179 22.77 35.53 49.06
N GLU A 180 22.73 36.81 48.62
CA GLU A 180 23.62 37.97 48.90
C GLU A 180 25.09 37.93 48.47
#